data_AF-J7S614-F1
#
_entry.id   AF-J7S614-F1
#
_cell.length_a   1.000
_cell.length_b   1.000
_cell.length_c   1.000
_cell.angle_alpha   90.00
_cell.angle_beta   90.00
_cell.angle_gamma   90.00
#
_symmetry.space_group_name_H-M   'P 1'
#
loop_
_entity.id
_entity.type
_entity.pdbx_description
1 polymer ?
#
loop_
_entity_poly.entity_id
_entity_poly.type
_entity_poly.pdbx_seq_one_letter_code
_entity_poly.pdbx_strand_id
1 'polypeptide(L)'
;MLSMCRMWTPRTLIRSRALSRTPLVSHRWYAAAKPPSLWARTKRAGTFTASGVAVVGGTAVTAVVLYLVGSELFSPNGDTQLFNRAVTLVEQDPVARELLQCADTPGHNERLKAYGELITNDRWTRNRPIRSRRQLDNEGRTHVLLRFHLESKRHVALVHVDAVEESSVSKPAFVNVYVDVRGHKRHYVVKPKLNKSARKPTSIFWWTNNR
;
A
#
# COMPACT_ATOMS: atom_id res chain seq x y z
N MET A 1 47.94 12.16 -16.17
CA MET A 1 47.08 11.52 -17.18
C MET A 1 45.72 12.17 -17.15
N LEU A 2 45.48 13.10 -18.08
CA LEU A 2 44.18 13.74 -18.31
C LEU A 2 43.32 12.84 -19.21
N SER A 3 42.00 12.79 -18.98
CA SER A 3 40.97 12.54 -20.00
C SER A 3 39.57 12.76 -19.38
N MET A 4 39.10 14.01 -19.33
CA MET A 4 38.18 14.66 -20.29
C MET A 4 36.69 14.47 -19.96
N CYS A 5 36.13 15.54 -19.39
CA CYS A 5 34.71 15.90 -19.38
C CYS A 5 34.11 15.87 -20.80
N ARG A 6 32.89 15.33 -20.95
CA ARG A 6 32.02 15.64 -22.08
C ARG A 6 30.95 16.64 -21.65
N MET A 7 31.27 17.89 -21.94
CA MET A 7 30.44 19.08 -21.84
C MET A 7 29.45 19.07 -23.01
N TRP A 8 28.15 19.08 -22.71
CA TRP A 8 27.09 19.24 -23.72
C TRP A 8 26.82 20.74 -23.88
N THR A 9 27.46 21.36 -24.87
CA THR A 9 27.24 22.77 -25.22
C THR A 9 26.10 22.91 -26.23
N PRO A 10 25.17 23.86 -26.04
CA PRO A 10 24.13 24.15 -27.03
C PRO A 10 24.74 24.89 -28.22
N ARG A 11 24.50 24.40 -29.43
CA ARG A 11 24.85 25.12 -30.67
C ARG A 11 23.86 26.26 -30.86
N THR A 12 24.23 27.44 -30.36
CA THR A 12 23.68 28.71 -30.80
C THR A 12 24.28 29.06 -32.16
N LEU A 13 23.44 29.15 -33.19
CA LEU A 13 23.83 29.75 -34.46
C LEU A 13 23.10 31.09 -34.56
N ILE A 14 23.83 32.12 -34.14
CA ILE A 14 23.56 33.52 -34.41
C ILE A 14 23.68 33.72 -35.92
N ARG A 15 22.58 34.09 -36.59
CA ARG A 15 22.66 34.74 -37.91
C ARG A 15 22.17 36.17 -37.76
N SER A 16 23.11 37.06 -38.04
CA SER A 16 23.03 38.51 -37.94
C SER A 16 22.16 39.13 -39.03
N ARG A 17 21.44 40.18 -38.60
CA ARG A 17 21.05 41.42 -39.28
C ARG A 17 20.66 41.35 -40.77
N ALA A 18 19.42 41.74 -41.05
CA ALA A 18 19.17 42.65 -42.15
C ALA A 18 17.94 43.53 -41.88
N LEU A 19 18.23 44.83 -41.77
CA LEU A 19 17.39 45.98 -42.08
C LEU A 19 15.94 46.01 -41.55
N SER A 20 15.75 46.94 -40.62
CA SER A 20 14.57 47.78 -40.48
C SER A 20 14.00 48.19 -41.86
N ARG A 21 13.00 47.44 -42.33
CA ARG A 21 12.01 47.96 -43.26
C ARG A 21 10.85 48.42 -42.39
N THR A 22 10.55 49.71 -42.50
CA THR A 22 9.30 50.33 -42.09
C THR A 22 8.12 49.39 -42.37
N PRO A 23 7.10 49.30 -41.49
CA PRO A 23 5.87 48.66 -41.89
C PRO A 23 5.27 49.55 -42.97
N LEU A 24 5.54 49.22 -44.23
CA LEU A 24 4.65 49.65 -45.28
C LEU A 24 3.29 49.14 -44.82
N VAL A 25 2.41 50.10 -44.53
CA VAL A 25 0.98 49.89 -44.40
C VAL A 25 0.56 49.29 -45.74
N SER A 26 0.77 47.98 -45.87
CA SER A 26 0.14 47.22 -46.92
C SER A 26 -1.32 47.32 -46.52
N HIS A 27 -2.06 48.15 -47.26
CA HIS A 27 -3.45 47.88 -47.54
C HIS A 27 -3.48 46.46 -48.10
N ARG A 28 -3.41 45.48 -47.20
CA ARG A 28 -3.62 44.09 -47.51
C ARG A 28 -5.11 44.03 -47.70
N TRP A 29 -5.48 44.36 -48.94
CA TRP A 29 -6.77 44.06 -49.52
C TRP A 29 -7.23 42.77 -48.89
N TYR A 30 -8.33 42.84 -48.13
CA TYR A 30 -9.07 41.66 -47.74
C TYR A 30 -9.53 41.03 -49.06
N ALA A 31 -8.67 40.22 -49.67
CA ALA A 31 -9.07 39.29 -50.69
C ALA A 31 -10.14 38.44 -50.01
N ALA A 32 -11.39 38.67 -50.40
CA ALA A 32 -12.53 37.98 -49.83
C ALA A 32 -12.25 36.48 -49.94
N ALA A 33 -11.91 35.87 -48.81
CA ALA A 33 -11.64 34.45 -48.76
C ALA A 33 -12.94 33.75 -49.18
N LYS A 34 -12.90 33.07 -50.34
CA LYS A 34 -14.06 32.33 -50.83
C LYS A 34 -14.56 31.42 -49.70
N PRO A 35 -15.88 31.39 -49.41
CA PRO A 35 -16.40 30.60 -48.31
C PRO A 35 -15.97 29.13 -48.49
N PRO A 36 -15.54 28.45 -47.42
CA PRO A 36 -15.08 27.08 -47.53
C PRO A 36 -16.20 26.23 -48.13
N SER A 37 -15.84 25.38 -49.11
CA SER A 37 -16.79 24.48 -49.74
C SER A 37 -17.51 23.63 -48.70
N LEU A 38 -18.76 23.25 -48.98
CA LEU A 38 -19.57 22.41 -48.09
C LEU A 38 -18.82 21.11 -47.72
N TRP A 39 -18.04 20.57 -48.65
CA TRP A 39 -17.16 19.42 -48.43
C TRP A 39 -16.00 19.67 -47.46
N ALA A 40 -15.40 20.87 -47.50
CA ALA A 40 -14.38 21.24 -46.51
C ALA A 40 -14.99 21.39 -45.12
N ARG A 41 -16.24 21.86 -45.03
CA ARG A 41 -16.97 21.99 -43.75
C ARG A 41 -17.33 20.63 -43.15
N THR A 42 -17.82 19.69 -43.96
CA THR A 42 -18.12 18.32 -43.48
C THR A 42 -16.88 17.55 -43.07
N LYS A 43 -15.77 17.65 -43.84
CA LYS A 43 -14.49 17.03 -43.46
C LYS A 43 -13.96 17.59 -42.13
N ARG A 44 -14.02 18.91 -41.93
CA ARG A 44 -13.61 19.56 -40.67
C ARG A 44 -14.48 19.10 -39.49
N ALA A 45 -15.80 19.00 -39.69
CA ALA A 45 -16.70 18.46 -38.68
C ALA A 45 -16.35 17.01 -38.32
N GLY A 46 -16.07 16.15 -39.32
CA GLY A 46 -15.66 14.77 -39.10
C GLY A 46 -14.33 14.61 -38.36
N THR A 47 -13.33 15.43 -38.66
CA THR A 47 -12.05 15.39 -37.93
C THR A 47 -12.18 15.90 -36.50
N PHE A 48 -13.02 16.91 -36.28
CA PHE A 48 -13.30 17.45 -34.94
C PHE A 48 -14.03 16.42 -34.07
N THR A 49 -15.06 15.77 -34.61
CA THR A 49 -15.78 14.71 -33.88
C THR A 49 -14.91 13.49 -33.64
N ALA A 50 -14.12 13.05 -34.64
CA ALA A 50 -13.20 11.93 -34.45
C ALA A 50 -12.15 12.19 -33.37
N SER A 51 -11.55 13.39 -33.37
CA SER A 51 -10.57 13.79 -32.34
C SER A 51 -11.24 13.93 -30.97
N GLY A 52 -12.44 14.51 -30.92
CA GLY A 52 -13.22 14.63 -29.69
C GLY A 52 -13.57 13.28 -29.08
N VAL A 53 -14.03 12.32 -29.88
CA VAL A 53 -14.31 10.94 -29.44
C VAL A 53 -13.03 10.26 -28.95
N ALA A 54 -11.90 10.42 -29.66
CA ALA A 54 -10.63 9.83 -29.23
C ALA A 54 -10.18 10.37 -27.86
N VAL A 55 -10.29 11.68 -27.64
CA VAL A 55 -9.92 12.31 -26.37
C VAL A 55 -10.86 11.87 -25.24
N VAL A 56 -12.17 11.93 -25.46
CA VAL A 56 -13.18 11.53 -24.45
C VAL A 56 -13.08 10.04 -24.14
N GLY A 57 -12.86 9.20 -25.17
CA GLY A 57 -12.66 7.76 -24.98
C GLY A 57 -11.40 7.47 -24.16
N GLY A 58 -10.28 8.11 -24.50
CA GLY A 58 -9.02 7.96 -23.76
C GLY A 58 -9.12 8.41 -22.30
N THR A 59 -9.76 9.54 -22.04
CA THR A 59 -9.94 10.04 -20.67
C THR A 59 -10.90 9.16 -19.87
N ALA A 60 -11.99 8.67 -20.48
CA ALA A 60 -12.93 7.76 -19.82
C ALA A 60 -12.24 6.46 -19.37
N VAL A 61 -11.48 5.80 -20.25
CA VAL A 61 -10.74 4.58 -19.91
C VAL A 61 -9.72 4.85 -18.80
N THR A 62 -8.98 5.96 -18.90
CA THR A 62 -8.00 6.34 -17.89
C THR A 62 -8.66 6.58 -16.52
N ALA A 63 -9.80 7.26 -16.49
CA ALA A 63 -10.55 7.51 -15.26
C ALA A 63 -11.03 6.20 -14.60
N VAL A 64 -11.48 5.21 -15.40
CA VAL A 64 -11.87 3.90 -14.87
C VAL A 64 -10.67 3.18 -14.24
N VAL A 65 -9.51 3.16 -14.90
CA VAL A 65 -8.30 2.54 -14.34
C VAL A 65 -7.88 3.23 -13.05
N LEU A 66 -7.86 4.56 -13.03
CA LEU A 66 -7.54 5.33 -11.82
C LEU A 66 -8.53 5.06 -10.68
N TYR A 67 -9.82 4.92 -11.00
CA TYR A 67 -10.84 4.56 -10.02
C TYR A 67 -10.60 3.16 -9.43
N LEU A 68 -10.35 2.16 -10.28
CA LEU A 68 -10.09 0.79 -9.82
C LEU A 68 -8.84 0.72 -8.95
N VAL A 69 -7.71 1.27 -9.43
CA VAL A 69 -6.45 1.30 -8.67
C VAL A 69 -6.60 2.07 -7.36
N GLY A 70 -7.30 3.22 -7.40
CA GLY A 70 -7.58 4.01 -6.20
C GLY A 70 -8.42 3.22 -5.19
N SER A 71 -9.47 2.53 -5.65
CA SER A 71 -10.34 1.74 -4.77
C SER A 71 -9.61 0.57 -4.11
N GLU A 72 -8.67 -0.08 -4.80
CA GLU A 72 -7.86 -1.16 -4.22
C GLU A 72 -6.81 -0.64 -3.25
N LEU A 73 -6.12 0.45 -3.60
CA LEU A 73 -5.03 1.00 -2.78
C LEU A 73 -5.54 1.59 -1.45
N PHE A 74 -6.72 2.21 -1.48
CA PHE A 74 -7.34 2.82 -0.31
C PHE A 74 -8.35 1.89 0.40
N SER A 75 -8.36 0.60 0.05
CA SER A 75 -9.21 -0.37 0.75
C SER A 75 -8.78 -0.49 2.23
N PRO A 76 -9.73 -0.46 3.18
CA PRO A 76 -9.45 -0.59 4.62
C PRO A 76 -8.92 -1.99 5.01
N ASN A 77 -8.95 -2.95 4.09
CA ASN A 77 -8.58 -4.35 4.33
C ASN A 77 -7.12 -4.67 3.94
N GLY A 78 -6.31 -3.65 3.67
CA GLY A 78 -4.90 -3.81 3.31
C GLY A 78 -4.02 -4.33 4.47
N ASP A 79 -3.07 -5.20 4.13
CA ASP A 79 -2.13 -5.79 5.09
C ASP A 79 -1.30 -4.74 5.84
N THR A 80 -0.96 -3.63 5.18
CA THR A 80 -0.21 -2.50 5.78
C THR A 80 -1.03 -1.75 6.82
N GLN A 81 -2.34 -1.55 6.58
CA GLN A 81 -3.22 -0.92 7.55
C GLN A 81 -3.42 -1.80 8.78
N LEU A 82 -3.62 -3.11 8.58
CA LEU A 82 -3.72 -4.08 9.67
C LEU A 82 -2.44 -4.11 10.51
N PHE A 83 -1.28 -4.14 9.86
CA PHE A 83 0.02 -4.08 10.51
C PHE A 83 0.21 -2.81 11.33
N ASN A 84 0.00 -1.63 10.74
CA ASN A 84 0.18 -0.36 11.45
C ASN A 84 -0.74 -0.26 12.68
N ARG A 85 -2.00 -0.69 12.55
CA ARG A 85 -2.95 -0.73 13.67
C ARG A 85 -2.48 -1.70 14.76
N ALA A 86 -2.03 -2.89 14.39
CA ALA A 86 -1.53 -3.88 15.34
C ALA A 86 -0.26 -3.39 16.06
N VAL A 87 0.68 -2.75 15.34
CA VAL A 87 1.87 -2.13 15.93
C VAL A 87 1.46 -1.07 16.94
N THR A 88 0.58 -0.13 16.56
CA THR A 88 0.12 0.92 17.51
C THR A 88 -0.57 0.33 18.74
N LEU A 89 -1.33 -0.76 18.57
CA LEU A 89 -2.01 -1.44 19.66
C LEU A 89 -1.03 -2.10 20.64
N VAL A 90 0.02 -2.75 20.13
CA VAL A 90 1.07 -3.37 20.97
C VAL A 90 1.99 -2.31 21.58
N GLU A 91 2.32 -1.23 20.86
CA GLU A 91 3.18 -0.15 21.34
C GLU A 91 2.56 0.64 22.50
N GLN A 92 1.22 0.72 22.55
CA GLN A 92 0.46 1.39 23.60
C GLN A 92 0.25 0.53 24.85
N ASP A 93 0.47 -0.79 24.76
CA ASP A 93 0.25 -1.71 25.88
C ASP A 93 1.45 -1.69 26.85
N PRO A 94 1.28 -1.23 28.11
CA PRO A 94 2.39 -1.08 29.06
C PRO A 94 3.07 -2.42 29.37
N VAL A 95 2.31 -3.53 29.39
CA VAL A 95 2.86 -4.85 29.70
C VAL A 95 3.78 -5.33 28.57
N ALA A 96 3.39 -5.12 27.31
CA ALA A 96 4.24 -5.45 26.17
C ALA A 96 5.56 -4.66 26.20
N ARG A 97 5.52 -3.38 26.58
CA ARG A 97 6.72 -2.54 26.73
C ARG A 97 7.64 -2.99 27.86
N GLU A 98 7.06 -3.38 29.00
CA GLU A 98 7.81 -3.94 30.12
C GLU A 98 8.52 -5.24 29.73
N LEU A 99 7.82 -6.16 29.06
CA LEU A 99 8.39 -7.43 28.58
C LEU A 99 9.54 -7.22 27.58
N LEU A 100 9.43 -6.18 26.74
CA LEU A 100 10.48 -5.78 25.81
C LEU A 100 11.64 -5.00 26.46
N GLN A 101 11.52 -4.70 27.76
CA GLN A 101 12.47 -3.90 28.54
C GLN A 101 12.77 -2.55 27.87
N CYS A 102 11.71 -1.88 27.41
CA CYS A 102 11.81 -0.54 26.83
C CYS A 102 12.36 0.46 27.85
N ALA A 103 13.27 1.33 27.42
CA ALA A 103 13.79 2.42 28.22
C ALA A 103 12.82 3.62 28.17
N ASP A 104 11.67 3.49 28.83
CA ASP A 104 10.66 4.55 28.89
C ASP A 104 10.91 5.47 30.10
N THR A 105 10.92 6.77 29.82
CA THR A 105 11.09 7.85 30.81
C THR A 105 9.82 8.70 30.81
N PRO A 106 9.42 9.35 31.91
CA PRO A 106 8.30 10.29 31.89
C PRO A 106 8.47 11.34 30.77
N GLY A 107 7.60 11.29 29.76
CA GLY A 107 7.63 12.18 28.58
C GLY A 107 8.43 11.68 27.37
N HIS A 108 9.10 10.51 27.44
CA HIS A 108 9.79 9.92 26.30
C HIS A 108 9.65 8.40 26.28
N ASN A 109 8.99 7.88 25.25
CA ASN A 109 8.86 6.44 25.00
C ASN A 109 9.92 5.99 24.00
N GLU A 110 10.56 4.85 24.24
CA GLU A 110 11.46 4.24 23.28
C GLU A 110 10.72 3.90 21.99
N ARG A 111 11.28 4.33 20.84
CA ARG A 111 10.73 4.00 19.52
C ARG A 111 11.06 2.56 19.15
N LEU A 112 10.03 1.75 19.01
CA LEU A 112 10.14 0.35 18.61
C LEU A 112 10.23 0.24 17.09
N LYS A 113 10.95 -0.77 16.61
CA LYS A 113 11.05 -1.10 15.19
C LYS A 113 10.14 -2.29 14.92
N ALA A 114 9.33 -2.21 13.87
CA ALA A 114 8.48 -3.32 13.46
C ALA A 114 8.78 -3.72 12.00
N TYR A 115 8.81 -5.02 11.73
CA TYR A 115 9.05 -5.56 10.39
C TYR A 115 8.38 -6.92 10.19
N GLY A 116 8.09 -7.27 8.93
CA GLY A 116 7.43 -8.53 8.58
C GLY A 116 8.26 -9.78 8.91
N GLU A 117 7.60 -10.94 8.84
CA GLU A 117 8.26 -12.25 8.91
C GLU A 117 9.04 -12.55 7.62
N LEU A 118 10.11 -13.34 7.72
CA LEU A 118 10.81 -13.87 6.55
C LEU A 118 9.93 -14.93 5.88
N ILE A 119 9.49 -14.68 4.65
CA ILE A 119 8.60 -15.59 3.90
C ILE A 119 9.34 -16.86 3.45
N THR A 120 10.63 -16.73 3.13
CA THR A 120 11.48 -17.80 2.62
C THR A 120 12.57 -18.11 3.63
N ASN A 121 13.05 -19.36 3.67
CA ASN A 121 14.23 -19.78 4.44
C ASN A 121 15.55 -19.14 3.97
N ASP A 122 15.48 -18.15 3.08
CA ASP A 122 16.61 -17.42 2.59
C ASP A 122 17.06 -16.38 3.63
N ARG A 123 18.21 -16.66 4.24
CA ARG A 123 18.81 -15.83 5.29
C ARG A 123 19.44 -14.55 4.74
N TRP A 124 19.60 -14.42 3.42
CA TRP A 124 20.23 -13.26 2.77
C TRP A 124 19.27 -12.17 2.33
N THR A 125 17.96 -12.46 2.35
CA THR A 125 16.95 -11.46 1.98
C THR A 125 16.87 -10.34 3.03
N ARG A 126 17.23 -9.12 2.62
CA ARG A 126 17.15 -7.91 3.46
C ARG A 126 15.72 -7.38 3.60
N ASN A 127 14.90 -7.53 2.57
CA ASN A 127 13.53 -7.02 2.54
C ASN A 127 12.57 -7.96 3.29
N ARG A 128 11.79 -7.43 4.23
CA ARG A 128 10.81 -8.20 5.01
C ARG A 128 9.40 -7.68 4.71
N PRO A 129 8.78 -8.13 3.61
CA PRO A 129 7.45 -7.65 3.23
C PRO A 129 6.41 -8.06 4.27
N ILE A 130 5.51 -7.14 4.58
CA ILE A 130 4.35 -7.40 5.43
C ILE A 130 3.34 -8.19 4.60
N ARG A 131 3.01 -9.41 5.02
CA ARG A 131 1.96 -10.22 4.39
C ARG A 131 1.10 -10.93 5.42
N SER A 132 -0.20 -10.88 5.18
CA SER A 132 -1.17 -11.69 5.90
C SER A 132 -1.49 -13.00 5.17
N ARG A 133 -2.02 -13.98 5.89
CA ARG A 133 -2.68 -15.16 5.34
C ARG A 133 -4.17 -15.05 5.61
N ARG A 134 -5.00 -15.31 4.59
CA ARG A 134 -6.46 -15.33 4.73
C ARG A 134 -6.95 -16.78 4.81
N GLN A 135 -7.78 -17.08 5.79
CA GLN A 135 -8.38 -18.40 6.01
C GLN A 135 -9.87 -18.25 6.25
N LEU A 136 -10.67 -19.12 5.65
CA LEU A 136 -12.12 -19.14 5.91
C LEU A 136 -12.38 -20.00 7.14
N ASP A 137 -13.16 -19.46 8.07
CA ASP A 137 -13.69 -20.22 9.20
C ASP A 137 -14.92 -21.04 8.79
N ASN A 138 -15.31 -21.99 9.64
CA ASN A 138 -16.50 -22.82 9.46
C ASN A 138 -17.79 -21.98 9.40
N GLU A 139 -17.80 -20.80 10.04
CA GLU A 139 -18.92 -19.84 9.99
C GLU A 139 -18.94 -19.00 8.71
N GLY A 140 -18.03 -19.23 7.76
CA GLY A 140 -17.94 -18.49 6.51
C GLY A 140 -17.24 -17.13 6.62
N ARG A 141 -16.63 -16.82 7.77
CA ARG A 141 -15.92 -15.56 8.03
C ARG A 141 -14.44 -15.68 7.63
N THR A 142 -13.89 -14.62 7.05
CA THR A 142 -12.48 -14.60 6.66
C THR A 142 -11.61 -14.12 7.83
N HIS A 143 -10.76 -15.01 8.32
CA HIS A 143 -9.69 -14.70 9.26
C HIS A 143 -8.44 -14.24 8.52
N VAL A 144 -7.90 -13.12 8.96
CA VAL A 144 -6.68 -12.49 8.47
C VAL A 144 -5.61 -12.68 9.53
N LEU A 145 -4.70 -13.61 9.26
CA LEU A 145 -3.59 -13.96 10.13
C LEU A 145 -2.36 -13.18 9.71
N LEU A 146 -1.82 -12.37 10.61
CA LEU A 146 -0.62 -11.58 10.36
C LEU A 146 0.43 -11.86 11.43
N ARG A 147 1.68 -12.01 11.00
CA ARG A 147 2.84 -12.20 11.87
C ARG A 147 3.90 -11.17 11.55
N PHE A 148 4.44 -10.57 12.59
CA PHE A 148 5.53 -9.62 12.45
C PHE A 148 6.38 -9.59 13.72
N HIS A 149 7.57 -9.03 13.60
CA HIS A 149 8.47 -8.87 14.72
C HIS A 149 8.47 -7.42 15.19
N LEU A 150 8.63 -7.26 16.50
CA LEU A 150 8.73 -5.97 17.14
C LEU A 150 10.01 -5.94 17.99
N GLU A 151 10.90 -5.02 17.67
CA GLU A 151 12.27 -4.97 18.18
C GLU A 151 12.46 -3.71 19.02
N SER A 152 12.86 -3.92 20.27
CA SER A 152 13.45 -2.89 21.14
C SER A 152 14.98 -2.96 21.06
N LYS A 153 15.67 -2.05 21.75
CA LYS A 153 17.14 -2.13 21.87
C LYS A 153 17.64 -3.42 22.54
N ARG A 154 16.80 -4.11 23.32
CA ARG A 154 17.20 -5.26 24.14
C ARG A 154 16.61 -6.59 23.68
N HIS A 155 15.36 -6.57 23.24
CA HIS A 155 14.60 -7.79 22.92
C HIS A 155 13.88 -7.69 21.59
N VAL A 156 13.62 -8.85 21.01
CA VAL A 156 12.77 -9.01 19.83
C VAL A 156 11.58 -9.86 20.23
N ALA A 157 10.39 -9.33 19.99
CA ALA A 157 9.13 -10.03 20.16
C ALA A 157 8.60 -10.53 18.81
N LEU A 158 7.90 -11.66 18.83
CA LEU A 158 7.08 -12.13 17.73
C LEU A 158 5.61 -11.84 18.06
N VAL A 159 4.98 -11.02 17.23
CA VAL A 159 3.57 -10.64 17.37
C VAL A 159 2.74 -11.48 16.42
N HIS A 160 1.68 -12.07 16.97
CA HIS A 160 0.67 -12.80 16.22
C HIS A 160 -0.65 -12.05 16.29
N VAL A 161 -1.23 -11.81 15.13
CA VAL A 161 -2.50 -11.13 14.96
C VAL A 161 -3.44 -12.05 14.21
N ASP A 162 -4.64 -12.18 14.76
CA ASP A 162 -5.79 -12.79 14.12
C ASP A 162 -6.93 -11.77 14.16
N ALA A 163 -7.39 -11.39 12.97
CA ALA A 163 -8.46 -10.43 12.78
C ALA A 163 -9.52 -11.01 11.85
N VAL A 164 -10.78 -10.64 12.04
CA VAL A 164 -11.89 -11.10 11.19
C VAL A 164 -12.37 -9.97 10.31
N GLU A 165 -12.49 -10.25 9.01
CA GLU A 165 -13.18 -9.40 8.05
C GLU A 165 -14.69 -9.60 8.19
N GLU A 166 -15.40 -8.57 8.65
CA GLU A 166 -16.86 -8.59 8.82
C GLU A 166 -17.59 -8.18 7.54
N SER A 167 -17.05 -7.19 6.82
CA SER A 167 -17.56 -6.76 5.53
C SER A 167 -16.42 -6.27 4.63
N SER A 168 -16.66 -6.18 3.33
CA SER A 168 -15.66 -5.70 2.36
C SER A 168 -15.29 -4.22 2.55
N VAL A 169 -16.11 -3.45 3.28
CA VAL A 169 -15.96 -2.01 3.48
C VAL A 169 -15.46 -1.67 4.89
N SER A 170 -15.64 -2.57 5.86
CA SER A 170 -15.22 -2.32 7.24
C SER A 170 -13.81 -2.81 7.50
N LYS A 171 -13.08 -2.10 8.36
CA LYS A 171 -11.76 -2.51 8.81
C LYS A 171 -11.85 -3.84 9.57
N PRO A 172 -10.90 -4.77 9.39
CA PRO A 172 -10.89 -6.04 10.11
C PRO A 172 -10.79 -5.79 11.63
N ALA A 173 -11.56 -6.57 12.38
CA ALA A 173 -11.65 -6.49 13.84
C ALA A 173 -10.70 -7.51 14.49
N PHE A 174 -9.89 -7.07 15.45
CA PHE A 174 -8.96 -7.95 16.16
C PHE A 174 -9.72 -8.95 17.04
N VAL A 175 -9.51 -10.25 16.81
CA VAL A 175 -10.09 -11.33 17.62
C VAL A 175 -9.07 -11.83 18.64
N ASN A 176 -7.81 -11.98 18.21
CA ASN A 176 -6.74 -12.46 19.07
C ASN A 176 -5.43 -11.78 18.69
N VAL A 177 -4.77 -11.15 19.67
CA VAL A 177 -3.47 -10.52 19.48
C VAL A 177 -2.61 -10.87 20.68
N TYR A 178 -1.47 -11.49 20.42
CA TYR A 178 -0.51 -11.84 21.47
C TYR A 178 0.92 -11.60 21.04
N VAL A 179 1.75 -11.39 22.05
CA VAL A 179 3.16 -11.06 21.93
C VAL A 179 3.96 -12.16 22.64
N ASP A 180 4.86 -12.77 21.89
CA ASP A 180 5.80 -13.77 22.39
C ASP A 180 7.20 -13.13 22.48
N VAL A 181 7.68 -12.92 23.71
CA VAL A 181 9.05 -12.45 23.99
C VAL A 181 9.88 -13.62 24.51
N ARG A 182 11.12 -13.75 24.04
CA ARG A 182 12.01 -14.82 24.48
C ARG A 182 12.23 -14.77 25.99
N GLY A 183 12.05 -15.90 26.67
CA GLY A 183 12.23 -16.01 28.12
C GLY A 183 11.04 -15.53 28.95
N HIS A 184 9.99 -15.00 28.33
CA HIS A 184 8.77 -14.59 29.02
C HIS A 184 7.57 -15.45 28.61
N LYS A 185 6.55 -15.49 29.46
CA LYS A 185 5.28 -16.10 29.11
C LYS A 185 4.57 -15.25 28.06
N ARG A 186 3.89 -15.91 27.12
CA ARG A 186 3.02 -15.27 26.13
C ARG A 186 2.08 -14.27 26.79
N HIS A 187 2.09 -13.05 26.27
CA HIS A 187 1.20 -11.99 26.72
C HIS A 187 0.11 -11.73 25.69
N TYR A 188 -1.15 -11.69 26.13
CA TYR A 188 -2.30 -11.46 25.26
C TYR A 188 -2.77 -10.02 25.42
N VAL A 189 -2.62 -9.23 24.37
CA VAL A 189 -3.14 -7.86 24.31
C VAL A 189 -4.65 -7.89 24.02
N VAL A 190 -5.06 -8.73 23.08
CA VAL A 190 -6.47 -9.03 22.80
C VAL A 190 -6.69 -10.51 23.02
N LYS A 191 -7.52 -10.87 24.01
CA LYS A 191 -7.83 -12.26 24.32
C LYS A 191 -8.92 -12.78 23.39
N PRO A 192 -8.78 -14.03 22.87
CA PRO A 192 -9.84 -14.64 22.08
C PRO A 192 -11.08 -14.85 22.93
N LYS A 193 -12.26 -14.66 22.33
CA LYS A 193 -13.52 -15.05 22.95
C LYS A 193 -13.65 -16.56 22.88
N LEU A 194 -13.26 -17.25 23.96
CA LEU A 194 -13.46 -18.69 24.07
C LEU A 194 -14.96 -18.99 24.21
N ASN A 195 -15.54 -19.58 23.18
CA ASN A 195 -16.80 -20.29 23.27
C ASN A 195 -16.61 -21.44 24.28
N LYS A 196 -17.28 -21.35 25.44
CA LYS A 196 -17.17 -22.29 26.58
C LYS A 196 -17.50 -23.76 26.24
N SER A 197 -17.85 -24.06 25.00
CA SER A 197 -18.07 -25.41 24.46
C SER A 197 -16.77 -26.11 24.06
N ALA A 198 -15.68 -25.86 24.79
CA ALA A 198 -14.52 -26.74 24.73
C ALA A 198 -14.95 -28.07 25.36
N ARG A 199 -15.34 -29.02 24.50
CA ARG A 199 -15.65 -30.40 24.91
C ARG A 199 -14.54 -30.87 25.85
N LYS A 200 -14.90 -31.17 27.10
CA LYS A 200 -13.99 -31.84 28.02
C LYS A 200 -13.45 -33.07 27.29
N PRO A 201 -12.12 -33.27 27.20
CA PRO A 201 -11.60 -34.51 26.64
C PRO A 201 -12.20 -35.63 27.46
N THR A 202 -13.04 -36.46 26.83
CA THR A 202 -13.61 -37.63 27.47
C THR A 202 -12.43 -38.55 27.69
N SER A 203 -11.88 -38.58 28.91
CA SER A 203 -10.80 -39.47 29.28
C SER A 203 -11.36 -40.89 29.34
N ILE A 204 -11.55 -41.49 28.17
CA ILE A 204 -11.69 -42.93 28.03
C ILE A 204 -10.25 -43.49 28.03
N PHE A 205 -9.75 -43.59 29.26
CA PHE A 205 -8.51 -44.22 29.63
C PHE A 205 -8.77 -45.73 29.67
N TRP A 206 -8.60 -46.40 28.53
CA TRP A 206 -8.66 -47.86 28.45
C TRP A 206 -7.37 -48.45 29.03
N TRP A 207 -7.43 -48.87 30.29
CA TRP A 207 -6.46 -49.82 30.86
C TRP A 207 -7.10 -51.21 30.78
N THR A 208 -6.87 -51.94 29.69
CA THR A 208 -7.09 -53.40 29.72
C THR A 208 -5.80 -54.05 30.15
N ASN A 209 -5.75 -54.35 31.45
CA ASN A 209 -4.83 -55.27 32.10
C ASN A 209 -4.68 -56.54 31.25
N ASN A 210 -3.45 -56.97 30.94
CA ASN A 210 -3.23 -58.36 30.57
C ASN A 210 -1.97 -58.92 31.22
N ARG A 211 -2.19 -60.10 31.77
CA ARG A 211 -1.29 -60.94 32.57
C ARG A 211 -0.08 -61.42 31.79
#